data_AF-E7GC29-F1
#
_entry.id   AF-E7GC29-F1
#
_cell.length_a   1.000
_cell.length_b   1.000
_cell.length_c   1.000
_cell.angle_alpha   90.00
_cell.angle_beta   90.00
_cell.angle_gamma   90.00
#
_symmetry.space_group_name_H-M   'P 1'
#
loop_
_entity.id
_entity.type
_entity.pdbx_description
1 polymer ?
#
loop_
_entity_poly.entity_id
_entity_poly.type
_entity_poly.pdbx_seq_one_letter_code
_entity_poly.pdbx_strand_id
1 'polypeptide(L)'
;MSKSTLILTSETETILNGESEEKYMKYAKEHNLDIGGEMHYPLIMSFIAPEQIVDAVMKVHPEIVIADDVDFIVANAYHDGRFIKMFEDKGISVVNSKMPISLSDLNRMIDDDMLEELKEAVYYVIEETFKERKDRIAIITNDSSRDEFMDFVKRLSEESEKVCIIEMPAFDSSMSKHVDFCIKDSDVNKVIVYDDELKIKSMEQYLFKLQTKDHIEISFMEDYDMANNQPLKLQEMVLN
;
A
#
# COMPACT_ATOMS: atom_id res chain seq x y z
N MET A 1 -21.83 36.61 11.19
CA MET A 1 -20.49 36.13 11.59
C MET A 1 -20.03 35.17 10.51
N SER A 2 -18.76 35.22 10.10
CA SER A 2 -18.18 34.21 9.21
C SER A 2 -18.10 32.87 9.94
N LYS A 3 -18.26 31.77 9.21
CA LYS A 3 -18.22 30.43 9.78
C LYS A 3 -16.80 29.89 9.77
N SER A 4 -16.33 29.35 10.89
CA SER A 4 -15.00 28.75 10.98
C SER A 4 -14.88 27.55 10.05
N THR A 5 -13.88 27.56 9.17
CA THR A 5 -13.75 26.61 8.07
C THR A 5 -12.35 26.00 8.02
N LEU A 6 -12.27 24.69 7.80
CA LEU A 6 -11.04 23.94 7.62
C LEU A 6 -11.01 23.33 6.23
N ILE A 7 -9.87 23.39 5.55
CA ILE A 7 -9.61 22.59 4.34
C ILE A 7 -9.11 21.22 4.78
N LEU A 8 -9.74 20.14 4.33
CA LEU A 8 -9.30 18.77 4.57
C LEU A 8 -8.82 18.18 3.25
N THR A 9 -7.61 17.62 3.23
CA THR A 9 -7.00 17.09 1.99
C THR A 9 -6.08 15.90 2.24
N SER A 10 -5.99 14.99 1.27
CA SER A 10 -4.98 13.92 1.23
C SER A 10 -3.66 14.36 0.58
N GLU A 11 -3.65 15.53 -0.07
CA GLU A 11 -2.45 16.06 -0.75
C GLU A 11 -1.31 16.25 0.23
N THR A 12 -0.06 15.99 -0.19
CA THR A 12 1.11 16.16 0.68
C THR A 12 1.68 17.58 0.66
N GLU A 13 1.33 18.36 -0.36
CA GLU A 13 1.77 19.73 -0.52
C GLU A 13 0.77 20.69 0.12
N THR A 14 1.28 21.76 0.74
CA THR A 14 0.47 22.80 1.37
C THR A 14 -0.35 23.54 0.33
N ILE A 15 -1.68 23.57 0.50
CA ILE A 15 -2.61 24.19 -0.44
C ILE A 15 -2.66 25.70 -0.22
N LEU A 16 -2.69 26.13 1.04
CA LEU A 16 -2.81 27.54 1.46
C LEU A 16 -1.54 28.38 1.27
N ASN A 17 -0.54 27.88 0.53
CA ASN A 17 0.65 28.64 0.12
C ASN A 17 0.95 28.50 -1.38
N GLY A 18 0.03 27.92 -2.16
CA GLY A 18 0.22 27.58 -3.58
C GLY A 18 -0.82 28.20 -4.51
N GLU A 19 -0.81 27.78 -5.78
CA GLU A 19 -1.75 28.27 -6.82
C GLU A 19 -3.23 28.02 -6.47
N SER A 20 -3.49 27.09 -5.55
CA SER A 20 -4.84 26.77 -5.08
C SER A 20 -5.38 27.74 -4.03
N GLU A 21 -4.53 28.51 -3.34
CA GLU A 21 -4.93 29.45 -2.28
C GLU A 21 -5.96 30.47 -2.80
N GLU A 22 -5.70 31.09 -3.96
CA GLU A 22 -6.61 32.09 -4.55
C GLU A 22 -8.02 31.54 -4.78
N LYS A 23 -8.15 30.26 -5.15
CA LYS A 23 -9.44 29.61 -5.40
C LYS A 23 -10.22 29.45 -4.10
N TYR A 24 -9.58 28.95 -3.04
CA TYR A 24 -10.22 28.80 -1.74
C TYR A 24 -10.58 30.14 -1.12
N MET A 25 -9.70 31.15 -1.23
CA MET A 25 -9.97 32.49 -0.72
C MET A 25 -11.13 33.17 -1.46
N LYS A 26 -11.23 32.95 -2.78
CA LYS A 26 -12.38 33.42 -3.56
C LYS A 26 -13.68 32.74 -3.12
N TYR A 27 -13.68 31.41 -3.02
CA TYR A 27 -14.84 30.65 -2.55
C TYR A 27 -15.26 31.08 -1.14
N ALA A 28 -14.30 31.21 -0.21
CA ALA A 28 -14.57 31.65 1.15
C ALA A 28 -15.22 33.03 1.20
N LYS A 29 -14.76 33.97 0.36
CA LYS A 29 -15.35 35.31 0.26
C LYS A 29 -16.78 35.27 -0.29
N GLU A 30 -17.04 34.46 -1.32
CA GLU A 30 -18.36 34.31 -1.94
C GLU A 30 -19.38 33.68 -0.98
N HIS A 31 -18.91 32.82 -0.06
CA HIS A 31 -19.75 32.08 0.88
C HIS A 31 -19.67 32.56 2.34
N ASN A 32 -18.99 33.69 2.60
CA ASN A 32 -18.80 34.28 3.94
C ASN A 32 -18.20 33.26 4.95
N LEU A 33 -17.16 32.57 4.52
CA LEU A 33 -16.39 31.59 5.29
C LEU A 33 -15.10 32.23 5.82
N ASP A 34 -14.63 31.74 6.97
CA ASP A 34 -13.34 32.10 7.55
C ASP A 34 -12.44 30.87 7.55
N ILE A 35 -11.47 30.81 6.62
CA ILE A 35 -10.55 29.68 6.50
C ILE A 35 -9.53 29.79 7.65
N GLY A 36 -9.67 28.92 8.64
CA GLY A 36 -8.79 28.85 9.81
C GLY A 36 -7.52 28.05 9.57
N GLY A 37 -7.44 27.31 8.46
CA GLY A 37 -6.27 26.55 8.06
C GLY A 37 -6.60 25.34 7.18
N GLU A 38 -5.62 24.47 7.03
CA GLU A 38 -5.73 23.19 6.35
C GLU A 38 -5.25 22.04 7.23
N MET A 39 -5.80 20.86 7.02
CA MET A 39 -5.40 19.62 7.66
C MET A 39 -5.18 18.57 6.58
N HIS A 40 -4.00 17.96 6.63
CA HIS A 40 -3.64 16.83 5.79
C HIS A 40 -3.98 15.53 6.52
N TYR A 41 -4.55 14.57 5.79
CA TYR A 41 -4.81 13.24 6.31
C TYR A 41 -4.13 12.18 5.43
N PRO A 42 -3.63 11.07 6.01
CA PRO A 42 -3.08 9.99 5.20
C PRO A 42 -4.20 9.34 4.38
N LEU A 43 -4.04 9.23 3.05
CA LEU A 43 -5.01 8.63 2.13
C LEU A 43 -5.64 7.35 2.67
N ILE A 44 -4.80 6.42 3.11
CA ILE A 44 -5.26 5.10 3.54
C ILE A 44 -6.16 5.16 4.77
N MET A 45 -5.96 6.14 5.66
CA MET A 45 -6.75 6.29 6.88
C MET A 45 -8.22 6.61 6.59
N SER A 46 -8.54 7.26 5.47
CA SER A 46 -9.95 7.53 5.12
C SER A 46 -10.71 6.25 4.76
N PHE A 47 -10.02 5.19 4.36
CA PHE A 47 -10.62 3.89 4.09
C PHE A 47 -10.66 2.96 5.30
N ILE A 48 -9.57 2.89 6.08
CA ILE A 48 -9.46 1.90 7.17
C ILE A 48 -9.98 2.39 8.52
N ALA A 49 -9.88 3.69 8.80
CA ALA A 49 -10.20 4.27 10.10
C ALA A 49 -10.66 5.75 9.97
N PRO A 50 -11.72 6.02 9.18
CA PRO A 50 -12.22 7.37 8.92
C PRO A 50 -12.58 8.15 10.21
N GLU A 51 -13.00 7.45 11.26
CA GLU A 51 -13.32 8.04 12.56
C GLU A 51 -12.14 8.77 13.19
N GLN A 52 -10.90 8.30 12.96
CA GLN A 52 -9.70 8.95 13.49
C GLN A 52 -9.44 10.30 12.83
N ILE A 53 -9.79 10.44 11.54
CA ILE A 53 -9.73 11.71 10.83
C ILE A 53 -10.76 12.67 11.41
N VAL A 54 -12.00 12.21 11.62
CA VAL A 54 -13.08 13.03 12.21
C VAL A 54 -12.69 13.51 13.61
N ASP A 55 -12.17 12.61 14.45
CA ASP A 55 -11.72 12.95 15.81
C ASP A 55 -10.56 13.96 15.82
N ALA A 56 -9.67 13.89 14.83
CA ALA A 56 -8.59 14.85 14.69
C ALA A 56 -9.11 16.23 14.23
N VAL A 57 -10.03 16.26 13.26
CA VAL A 57 -10.70 17.50 12.82
C VAL A 57 -11.48 18.14 13.97
N MET A 58 -12.14 17.35 14.82
CA MET A 58 -12.88 17.84 15.97
C MET A 58 -12.02 18.66 16.96
N LYS A 59 -10.70 18.43 16.99
CA LYS A 59 -9.79 19.19 17.88
C LYS A 59 -9.59 20.63 17.47
N VAL A 60 -9.83 20.97 16.20
CA VAL A 60 -9.73 22.34 15.69
C VAL A 60 -11.10 23.04 15.62
N HIS A 61 -12.16 22.36 16.07
CA HIS A 61 -13.53 22.89 16.20
C HIS A 61 -14.05 23.68 14.98
N PRO A 62 -13.93 23.17 13.74
CA PRO A 62 -14.49 23.86 12.59
C PRO A 62 -16.01 23.71 12.56
N GLU A 63 -16.70 24.70 12.00
CA GLU A 63 -18.13 24.57 11.66
C GLU A 63 -18.31 23.93 10.29
N ILE A 64 -17.35 24.15 9.38
CA ILE A 64 -17.37 23.68 8.01
C ILE A 64 -16.03 23.03 7.66
N VAL A 65 -16.10 21.91 6.95
CA VAL A 65 -14.96 21.30 6.26
C VAL A 65 -15.17 21.44 4.76
N ILE A 66 -14.16 21.97 4.06
CA ILE A 66 -14.08 21.89 2.61
C ILE A 66 -13.25 20.66 2.26
N ALA A 67 -13.87 19.70 1.58
CA ALA A 67 -13.25 18.44 1.15
C ALA A 67 -13.37 18.30 -0.37
N ASP A 68 -12.30 18.71 -1.05
CA ASP A 68 -12.25 18.90 -2.50
C ASP A 68 -11.40 17.85 -3.23
N ASP A 69 -10.60 17.09 -2.49
CA ASP A 69 -9.77 16.04 -3.05
C ASP A 69 -10.61 14.82 -3.45
N VAL A 70 -10.17 14.16 -4.52
CA VAL A 70 -10.86 12.99 -5.09
C VAL A 70 -10.89 11.84 -4.08
N ASP A 71 -9.84 11.73 -3.28
CA ASP A 71 -9.67 10.66 -2.31
C ASP A 71 -10.73 10.68 -1.22
N PHE A 72 -11.10 11.86 -0.71
CA PHE A 72 -12.17 12.02 0.26
C PHE A 72 -13.51 11.57 -0.33
N ILE A 73 -13.77 11.96 -1.58
CA ILE A 73 -15.02 11.63 -2.29
C ILE A 73 -15.11 10.12 -2.49
N VAL A 74 -14.04 9.49 -2.95
CA VAL A 74 -13.93 8.05 -3.14
C VAL A 74 -14.07 7.31 -1.81
N ALA A 75 -13.40 7.76 -0.75
CA ALA A 75 -13.53 7.17 0.58
C ALA A 75 -14.95 7.28 1.12
N ASN A 76 -15.62 8.41 0.92
CA ASN A 76 -17.00 8.56 1.32
C ASN A 76 -17.94 7.61 0.54
N ALA A 77 -17.75 7.47 -0.77
CA ALA A 77 -18.49 6.51 -1.59
C ALA A 77 -18.25 5.06 -1.15
N TYR A 78 -16.99 4.68 -0.91
CA TYR A 78 -16.59 3.38 -0.38
C TYR A 78 -17.33 3.03 0.93
N HIS A 79 -17.52 4.03 1.80
CA HIS A 79 -18.24 3.91 3.06
C HIS A 79 -19.76 4.09 2.97
N ASP A 80 -20.33 4.16 1.78
CA ASP A 80 -21.77 4.38 1.54
C ASP A 80 -22.28 5.67 2.20
N GLY A 81 -21.55 6.77 1.99
CA GLY A 81 -21.89 8.09 2.53
C GLY A 81 -21.65 8.26 4.03
N ARG A 82 -21.24 7.20 4.74
CA ARG A 82 -21.08 7.26 6.20
C ARG A 82 -19.93 8.16 6.64
N PHE A 83 -18.92 8.39 5.80
CA PHE A 83 -17.78 9.22 6.19
C PHE A 83 -18.19 10.69 6.39
N ILE A 84 -18.97 11.27 5.46
CA ILE A 84 -19.56 12.61 5.64
C ILE A 84 -20.51 12.63 6.84
N LYS A 85 -21.33 11.59 6.98
CA LYS A 85 -22.28 11.51 8.09
C LYS A 85 -21.60 11.57 9.47
N MET A 86 -20.39 11.02 9.60
CA MET A 86 -19.61 11.13 10.85
C MET A 86 -19.27 12.59 11.21
N PHE A 87 -19.04 13.47 10.24
CA PHE A 87 -18.86 14.90 10.48
C PHE A 87 -20.18 15.58 10.85
N GLU A 88 -21.26 15.26 10.12
CA GLU A 88 -22.59 15.85 10.34
C GLU A 88 -23.14 15.50 11.73
N ASP A 89 -22.94 14.26 12.19
CA ASP A 89 -23.31 13.79 13.53
C ASP A 89 -22.57 14.56 14.64
N LYS A 90 -21.45 15.22 14.32
CA LYS A 90 -20.68 16.10 15.21
C LYS A 90 -21.03 17.59 15.03
N GLY A 91 -21.98 17.92 14.17
CA GLY A 91 -22.37 19.30 13.86
C GLY A 91 -21.45 20.01 12.87
N ILE A 92 -20.58 19.29 12.17
CA ILE A 92 -19.67 19.83 11.15
C ILE A 92 -20.32 19.63 9.78
N SER A 93 -20.45 20.72 9.00
CA SER A 93 -20.94 20.62 7.63
C SER A 93 -19.80 20.32 6.67
N VAL A 94 -19.98 19.36 5.75
CA VAL A 94 -18.99 19.06 4.71
C VAL A 94 -19.44 19.66 3.39
N VAL A 95 -18.57 20.39 2.71
CA VAL A 95 -18.83 20.99 1.40
C VAL A 95 -17.72 20.63 0.40
N ASN A 96 -18.09 20.62 -0.87
CA ASN A 96 -17.15 20.53 -1.99
C ASN A 96 -17.30 21.79 -2.84
N SER A 97 -16.19 22.50 -3.07
CA SER A 97 -16.16 23.75 -3.82
C SER A 97 -15.99 23.53 -5.33
N LYS A 98 -15.53 22.34 -5.74
CA LYS A 98 -15.19 22.01 -7.13
C LYS A 98 -16.35 21.36 -7.89
N MET A 99 -17.30 20.74 -7.19
CA MET A 99 -18.40 20.00 -7.81
C MET A 99 -19.67 20.84 -7.91
N PRO A 100 -20.41 20.73 -9.04
CA PRO A 100 -21.68 21.42 -9.22
C PRO A 100 -22.85 20.73 -8.50
N ILE A 101 -22.64 19.49 -8.04
CA ILE A 101 -23.63 18.68 -7.33
C ILE A 101 -23.18 18.46 -5.89
N SER A 102 -24.15 18.20 -5.01
CA SER A 102 -23.84 17.84 -3.63
C SER A 102 -23.21 16.43 -3.55
N LEU A 103 -22.38 16.20 -2.54
CA LEU A 103 -21.78 14.87 -2.32
C LEU A 103 -22.83 13.80 -2.00
N SER A 104 -23.97 14.19 -1.42
CA SER A 104 -25.08 13.27 -1.16
C SER A 104 -25.80 12.86 -2.45
N ASP A 105 -25.97 13.79 -3.40
CA ASP A 105 -26.52 13.46 -4.72
C ASP A 105 -25.54 12.61 -5.53
N LEU A 106 -24.24 12.87 -5.45
CA LEU A 106 -23.21 12.03 -6.07
C LEU A 106 -23.31 10.58 -5.56
N ASN A 107 -23.40 10.35 -4.24
CA ASN A 107 -23.51 8.99 -3.70
C ASN A 107 -24.75 8.24 -4.20
N ARG A 108 -25.86 8.94 -4.45
CA ARG A 108 -27.09 8.33 -5.00
C ARG A 108 -26.97 7.94 -6.47
N MET A 109 -25.98 8.47 -7.18
CA MET A 109 -25.72 8.14 -8.58
C MET A 109 -24.80 6.93 -8.74
N ILE A 110 -24.17 6.46 -7.65
CA ILE A 110 -23.35 5.26 -7.65
C ILE A 110 -24.28 4.07 -7.43
N ASP A 111 -24.34 3.18 -8.42
CA ASP A 111 -25.08 1.93 -8.29
C ASP A 111 -24.24 0.83 -7.60
N ASP A 112 -24.88 -0.29 -7.29
CA ASP A 112 -24.25 -1.38 -6.54
C ASP A 112 -23.06 -1.99 -7.28
N ASP A 113 -23.12 -2.09 -8.62
CA ASP A 113 -22.05 -2.65 -9.44
C ASP A 113 -20.82 -1.72 -9.42
N MET A 114 -21.02 -0.41 -9.62
CA MET A 114 -19.96 0.59 -9.50
C MET A 114 -19.34 0.62 -8.09
N LEU A 115 -20.16 0.45 -7.05
CA LEU A 115 -19.70 0.41 -5.67
C LEU A 115 -18.86 -0.86 -5.40
N GLU A 116 -19.24 -2.00 -5.97
CA GLU A 116 -18.48 -3.25 -5.88
C GLU A 116 -17.12 -3.12 -6.57
N GLU A 117 -17.08 -2.62 -7.80
CA GLU A 117 -15.82 -2.33 -8.52
C GLU A 117 -14.91 -1.37 -7.74
N LEU A 118 -15.50 -0.32 -7.13
CA LEU A 118 -14.77 0.62 -6.29
C LEU A 118 -14.16 -0.07 -5.07
N LYS A 119 -14.94 -0.94 -4.40
CA LYS A 119 -14.48 -1.68 -3.22
C LYS A 119 -13.34 -2.63 -3.58
N GLU A 120 -13.42 -3.32 -4.70
CA GLU A 120 -12.35 -4.19 -5.19
C GLU A 120 -11.07 -3.40 -5.49
N ALA A 121 -11.18 -2.27 -6.19
CA ALA A 121 -10.04 -1.41 -6.50
C ALA A 121 -9.36 -0.87 -5.23
N VAL A 122 -10.14 -0.39 -4.27
CA VAL A 122 -9.64 0.10 -2.98
C VAL A 122 -9.02 -1.05 -2.17
N TYR A 123 -9.66 -2.22 -2.15
CA TYR A 123 -9.15 -3.40 -1.46
C TYR A 123 -7.79 -3.82 -2.02
N TYR A 124 -7.63 -3.85 -3.34
CA TYR A 124 -6.35 -4.10 -3.98
C TYR A 124 -5.28 -3.08 -3.57
N VAL A 125 -5.61 -1.78 -3.56
CA VAL A 125 -4.64 -0.74 -3.16
C VAL A 125 -4.26 -0.87 -1.69
N ILE A 126 -5.21 -1.14 -0.80
CA ILE A 126 -4.97 -1.37 0.63
C ILE A 126 -4.12 -2.63 0.81
N GLU A 127 -4.46 -3.74 0.14
CA GLU A 127 -3.66 -4.96 0.17
C GLU A 127 -2.26 -4.74 -0.40
N GLU A 128 -2.06 -4.02 -1.49
CA GLU A 128 -0.71 -3.76 -2.01
C GLU A 128 0.08 -2.80 -1.10
N THR A 129 -0.59 -1.85 -0.44
CA THR A 129 0.05 -0.88 0.46
C THR A 129 0.41 -1.50 1.81
N PHE A 130 -0.43 -2.42 2.33
CA PHE A 130 -0.24 -3.13 3.61
C PHE A 130 0.14 -4.59 3.46
N LYS A 131 0.35 -5.08 2.23
CA LYS A 131 1.33 -6.12 1.98
C LYS A 131 2.64 -5.51 2.45
N GLU A 132 2.84 -5.65 3.75
CA GLU A 132 4.15 -5.83 4.30
C GLU A 132 4.78 -6.87 3.38
N ARG A 133 5.57 -6.45 2.39
CA ARG A 133 6.63 -7.27 1.84
C ARG A 133 7.63 -7.44 2.97
N LYS A 134 7.20 -8.15 4.01
CA LYS A 134 8.08 -8.84 4.91
C LYS A 134 8.69 -9.87 4.00
N ASP A 135 9.87 -9.58 3.50
CA ASP A 135 10.63 -10.52 2.69
C ASP A 135 10.77 -11.78 3.54
N ARG A 136 9.91 -12.76 3.28
CA ARG A 136 9.97 -14.08 3.87
C ARG A 136 10.73 -14.88 2.85
N ILE A 137 12.03 -14.97 3.10
CA ILE A 137 12.97 -15.50 2.13
C ILE A 137 13.15 -16.97 2.40
N ALA A 138 12.93 -17.82 1.38
CA ALA A 138 13.45 -19.18 1.39
C ALA A 138 14.79 -19.20 0.66
N ILE A 139 15.82 -19.74 1.31
CA ILE A 139 17.14 -19.93 0.72
C ILE A 139 17.34 -21.43 0.51
N ILE A 140 17.54 -21.82 -0.74
CA ILE A 140 17.80 -23.21 -1.13
C ILE A 140 19.31 -23.39 -1.25
N THR A 141 19.87 -24.31 -0.46
CA THR A 141 21.31 -24.62 -0.45
C THR A 141 21.55 -26.13 -0.45
N ASN A 142 22.71 -26.57 -0.94
CA ASN A 142 23.14 -27.96 -0.83
C ASN A 142 23.83 -28.28 0.51
N ASP A 143 24.30 -27.26 1.23
CA ASP A 143 25.01 -27.40 2.50
C ASP A 143 24.88 -26.10 3.32
N SER A 144 24.04 -26.16 4.36
CA SER A 144 23.81 -25.05 5.29
C SER A 144 24.87 -24.95 6.40
N SER A 145 25.80 -25.90 6.48
CA SER A 145 26.84 -25.92 7.52
C SER A 145 28.02 -24.99 7.23
N ARG A 146 28.12 -24.43 6.02
CA ARG A 146 29.20 -23.52 5.61
C ARG A 146 29.09 -22.17 6.33
N ASP A 147 30.20 -21.73 6.91
CA ASP A 147 30.27 -20.45 7.63
C ASP A 147 29.87 -19.25 6.73
N GLU A 148 30.34 -19.24 5.48
CA GLU A 148 30.01 -18.19 4.50
C GLU A 148 28.51 -18.10 4.19
N PHE A 149 27.83 -19.25 4.16
CA PHE A 149 26.40 -19.33 3.97
C PHE A 149 25.66 -18.78 5.20
N MET A 150 26.08 -19.18 6.41
CA MET A 150 25.47 -18.69 7.64
C MET A 150 25.68 -17.19 7.84
N ASP A 151 26.83 -16.64 7.42
CA ASP A 151 27.05 -15.20 7.38
C ASP A 151 26.11 -14.48 6.40
N PHE A 152 25.84 -15.09 5.24
CA PHE A 152 24.86 -14.58 4.28
C PHE A 152 23.43 -14.61 4.84
N VAL A 153 23.00 -15.73 5.42
CA VAL A 153 21.70 -15.88 6.08
C VAL A 153 21.53 -14.83 7.17
N LYS A 154 22.58 -14.59 7.97
CA LYS A 154 22.57 -13.60 9.05
C LYS A 154 22.35 -12.19 8.51
N ARG A 155 23.09 -11.78 7.47
CA ARG A 155 22.90 -10.48 6.82
C ARG A 155 21.47 -10.31 6.30
N LEU A 156 20.92 -11.32 5.64
CA LEU A 156 19.54 -11.28 5.16
C LEU A 156 18.52 -11.21 6.31
N SER A 157 18.76 -11.93 7.41
CA SER A 157 17.88 -11.92 8.59
C SER A 157 17.89 -10.60 9.36
N GLU A 158 18.88 -9.73 9.15
CA GLU A 158 18.89 -8.36 9.70
C GLU A 158 17.94 -7.43 8.93
N GLU A 159 17.64 -7.73 7.67
CA GLU A 159 16.76 -6.94 6.80
C GLU A 159 15.36 -7.55 6.62
N SER A 160 15.23 -8.85 6.86
CA SER A 160 14.02 -9.65 6.63
C SER A 160 13.44 -10.21 7.93
N GLU A 161 12.10 -10.23 8.06
CA GLU A 161 11.46 -10.74 9.28
C GLU A 161 11.66 -12.24 9.51
N LYS A 162 11.73 -13.05 8.44
CA LYS A 162 11.89 -14.52 8.53
C LYS A 162 12.67 -15.08 7.35
N VAL A 163 13.75 -15.79 7.64
CA VAL A 163 14.51 -16.57 6.66
C VAL A 163 14.28 -18.07 6.91
N CYS A 164 13.88 -18.79 5.88
CA CYS A 164 13.75 -20.25 5.87
C CYS A 164 14.92 -20.85 5.07
N ILE A 165 15.59 -21.86 5.62
CA ILE A 165 16.63 -22.61 4.91
C ILE A 165 16.05 -23.92 4.44
N ILE A 166 16.15 -24.19 3.15
CA ILE A 166 15.79 -25.47 2.53
C ILE A 166 17.09 -26.12 2.08
N GLU A 167 17.62 -27.02 2.90
CA GLU A 167 18.81 -27.80 2.54
C GLU A 167 18.42 -29.00 1.67
N MET A 168 19.01 -29.12 0.48
CA MET A 168 18.88 -30.29 -0.38
C MET A 168 20.17 -30.56 -1.16
N PRO A 169 20.74 -31.77 -1.09
CA PRO A 169 22.01 -32.07 -1.77
C PRO A 169 21.88 -32.06 -3.30
N ALA A 170 20.69 -32.33 -3.81
CA ALA A 170 20.34 -32.23 -5.23
C ALA A 170 18.84 -32.05 -5.38
N PHE A 171 18.41 -31.37 -6.45
CA PHE A 171 16.99 -31.26 -6.77
C PHE A 171 16.50 -32.46 -7.58
N ASP A 172 15.47 -33.13 -7.09
CA ASP A 172 14.67 -34.08 -7.86
C ASP A 172 13.18 -33.74 -7.78
N SER A 173 12.40 -34.26 -8.72
CA SER A 173 10.98 -33.92 -8.82
C SER A 173 10.15 -34.39 -7.62
N SER A 174 10.62 -35.35 -6.82
CA SER A 174 9.95 -35.78 -5.60
C SER A 174 10.11 -34.75 -4.46
N MET A 175 11.18 -33.94 -4.50
CA MET A 175 11.42 -32.85 -3.55
C MET A 175 10.52 -31.63 -3.78
N SER A 176 9.87 -31.50 -4.94
CA SER A 176 8.94 -30.40 -5.23
C SER A 176 7.84 -30.24 -4.18
N LYS A 177 7.33 -31.35 -3.62
CA LYS A 177 6.33 -31.31 -2.55
C LYS A 177 6.88 -30.74 -1.23
N HIS A 178 8.15 -31.00 -0.94
CA HIS A 178 8.81 -30.48 0.24
C HIS A 178 9.06 -28.98 0.10
N VAL A 179 9.53 -28.55 -1.07
CA VAL A 179 9.71 -27.13 -1.38
C VAL A 179 8.37 -26.38 -1.36
N ASP A 180 7.33 -26.95 -1.97
CA ASP A 180 5.97 -26.39 -1.91
C ASP A 180 5.48 -26.24 -0.47
N PHE A 181 5.71 -27.25 0.38
CA PHE A 181 5.33 -27.19 1.79
C PHE A 181 6.07 -26.06 2.52
N CYS A 182 7.39 -25.98 2.38
CA CYS A 182 8.20 -24.94 3.01
C CYS A 182 7.80 -23.53 2.55
N ILE A 183 7.52 -23.36 1.26
CA ILE A 183 7.15 -22.06 0.67
C ILE A 183 5.74 -21.64 1.10
N LYS A 184 4.75 -22.54 0.99
CA LYS A 184 3.33 -22.21 1.24
C LYS A 184 2.99 -22.08 2.72
N ASP A 185 3.53 -22.96 3.56
CA ASP A 185 3.26 -22.93 5.01
C ASP A 185 3.95 -21.73 5.69
N SER A 186 5.04 -21.24 5.10
CA SER A 186 5.82 -20.12 5.65
C SER A 186 5.49 -18.76 5.04
N ASP A 187 4.56 -18.69 4.08
CA ASP A 187 4.17 -17.45 3.36
C ASP A 187 5.38 -16.77 2.69
N VAL A 188 6.21 -17.58 2.01
CA VAL A 188 7.43 -17.13 1.33
C VAL A 188 7.08 -16.36 0.07
N ASN A 189 7.63 -15.15 -0.06
CA ASN A 189 7.45 -14.28 -1.22
C ASN A 189 8.73 -14.13 -2.06
N LYS A 190 9.88 -14.61 -1.56
CA LYS A 190 11.16 -14.60 -2.27
C LYS A 190 11.92 -15.91 -2.06
N VAL A 191 12.44 -16.47 -3.15
CA VAL A 191 13.28 -17.66 -3.15
C VAL A 191 14.66 -17.32 -3.71
N ILE A 192 15.70 -17.66 -2.96
CA ILE A 192 17.10 -17.53 -3.39
C ILE A 192 17.69 -18.93 -3.53
N VAL A 193 18.12 -19.29 -4.74
CA VAL A 193 18.94 -20.48 -4.95
C VAL A 193 20.40 -20.09 -4.74
N TYR A 194 20.99 -20.56 -3.63
CA TYR A 194 22.32 -20.16 -3.19
C TYR A 194 23.42 -20.87 -3.97
N ASP A 195 23.26 -22.17 -4.23
CA ASP A 195 24.28 -23.02 -4.85
C ASP A 195 24.01 -23.27 -6.33
N ASP A 196 25.02 -23.04 -7.16
CA ASP A 196 24.94 -23.21 -8.62
C ASP A 196 24.71 -24.67 -9.02
N GLU A 197 25.15 -25.63 -8.21
CA GLU A 197 24.88 -27.05 -8.47
C GLU A 197 23.38 -27.39 -8.44
N LEU A 198 22.57 -26.56 -7.78
CA LEU A 198 21.12 -26.70 -7.74
C LEU A 198 20.43 -26.01 -8.93
N LYS A 199 21.15 -25.19 -9.71
CA LYS A 199 20.66 -24.52 -10.93
C LYS A 199 20.62 -25.48 -12.11
N ILE A 200 19.86 -26.55 -11.94
CA ILE A 200 19.55 -27.51 -13.01
C ILE A 200 18.24 -27.13 -13.70
N LYS A 201 18.10 -27.48 -14.99
CA LYS A 201 16.91 -27.15 -15.79
C LYS A 201 15.59 -27.54 -15.14
N SER A 202 15.55 -28.66 -14.41
CA SER A 202 14.35 -29.12 -13.71
C SER A 202 13.97 -28.20 -12.54
N MET A 203 14.95 -27.68 -11.81
CA MET A 203 14.75 -26.68 -10.75
C MET A 203 14.26 -25.37 -11.36
N GLU A 204 14.93 -24.86 -12.39
CA GLU A 204 14.52 -23.62 -13.08
C GLU A 204 13.07 -23.70 -13.59
N GLN A 205 12.69 -24.81 -14.21
CA GLN A 205 11.32 -25.02 -14.70
C GLN A 205 10.29 -25.11 -13.56
N TYR A 206 10.68 -25.66 -12.41
CA TYR A 206 9.82 -25.74 -11.24
C TYR A 206 9.64 -24.36 -10.59
N LEU A 207 10.74 -23.65 -10.35
CA LEU A 207 10.77 -22.30 -9.83
C LEU A 207 10.02 -21.32 -10.74
N PHE A 208 10.19 -21.40 -12.06
CA PHE A 208 9.43 -20.56 -13.00
C PHE A 208 7.91 -20.77 -12.89
N LYS A 209 7.46 -21.99 -12.57
CA LYS A 209 6.02 -22.24 -12.30
C LYS A 209 5.56 -21.56 -11.02
N LEU A 210 6.39 -21.56 -9.97
CA LEU A 210 6.09 -20.84 -8.73
C LEU A 210 6.04 -19.32 -8.96
N GLN A 211 7.01 -18.77 -9.69
CA GLN A 211 7.05 -17.34 -10.02
C GLN A 211 5.80 -16.90 -10.81
N THR A 212 5.35 -17.71 -11.76
CA THR A 212 4.20 -17.37 -12.62
C THR A 212 2.84 -17.62 -11.98
N LYS A 213 2.72 -18.64 -11.12
CA LYS A 213 1.44 -19.01 -10.49
C LYS A 213 1.21 -18.35 -9.14
N ASP A 214 2.27 -18.29 -8.33
CA ASP A 214 2.21 -17.90 -6.93
C ASP A 214 2.86 -16.52 -6.69
N HIS A 215 3.27 -15.84 -7.77
CA HIS A 215 3.86 -14.48 -7.75
C HIS A 215 5.11 -14.34 -6.85
N ILE A 216 5.89 -15.42 -6.73
CA ILE A 216 7.11 -15.47 -5.91
C ILE A 216 8.29 -14.86 -6.67
N GLU A 217 9.07 -13.99 -6.03
CA GLU A 217 10.34 -13.49 -6.56
C GLU A 217 11.39 -14.60 -6.53
N ILE A 218 12.12 -14.82 -7.63
CA ILE A 218 13.14 -15.87 -7.71
C ILE A 218 14.46 -15.28 -8.13
N SER A 219 15.48 -15.58 -7.34
CA SER A 219 16.87 -15.17 -7.56
C SER A 219 17.81 -16.36 -7.53
N PHE A 220 18.85 -16.30 -8.34
CA PHE A 220 20.00 -17.19 -8.29
C PHE A 220 21.21 -16.39 -7.83
N MET A 221 22.10 -17.00 -7.04
CA MET A 221 23.22 -16.28 -6.42
C MET A 221 24.15 -15.60 -7.43
N GLU A 222 24.41 -16.22 -8.59
CA GLU A 222 25.14 -15.61 -9.72
C GLU A 222 24.53 -14.27 -10.18
N ASP A 223 23.21 -14.13 -10.03
CA ASP A 223 22.43 -12.97 -10.43
C ASP A 223 22.05 -12.09 -9.22
N TYR A 224 22.72 -12.24 -8.07
CA TYR A 224 22.40 -11.56 -6.82
C TYR A 224 23.51 -10.58 -6.40
N ASP A 225 23.14 -9.31 -6.18
CA ASP A 225 24.05 -8.32 -5.59
C ASP A 225 24.15 -8.54 -4.08
N MET A 226 25.24 -9.16 -3.65
CA MET A 226 25.54 -9.40 -2.24
C MET A 226 25.76 -8.13 -1.41
N ALA A 227 26.13 -7.00 -2.02
CA ALA A 227 26.37 -5.75 -1.31
C ALA A 227 25.07 -5.03 -0.96
N ASN A 228 24.04 -5.20 -1.78
CA ASN A 228 22.75 -4.51 -1.66
C ASN A 228 21.58 -5.47 -1.41
N ASN A 229 21.83 -6.77 -1.21
CA ASN A 229 20.82 -7.81 -0.98
C ASN A 229 19.65 -7.80 -1.99
N GLN A 230 19.95 -7.58 -3.27
CA GLN A 230 18.96 -7.47 -4.33
C GLN A 230 19.36 -8.22 -5.60
N PRO A 231 18.40 -8.70 -6.41
CA PRO A 231 18.69 -9.28 -7.72
C PRO A 231 19.32 -8.24 -8.67
N LEU A 232 20.37 -8.61 -9.40
CA LEU A 232 21.05 -7.74 -10.37
C LEU A 232 20.11 -7.25 -11.49
N LYS A 233 19.09 -8.05 -11.85
CA LYS A 233 18.07 -7.66 -12.85
C LYS A 233 17.23 -6.43 -12.46
N LEU A 234 17.06 -6.16 -11.17
CA LEU A 234 16.35 -4.95 -10.70
C LEU A 234 17.20 -3.69 -10.84
N GLN A 235 18.53 -3.80 -10.77
CA GLN A 235 19.43 -2.65 -10.95
C GLN A 235 19.44 -2.13 -12.39
N GLU A 236 19.35 -3.03 -13.39
CA GLU A 236 19.32 -2.64 -14.81
C GLU A 236 18.03 -1.89 -15.20
N MET A 237 16.93 -2.05 -14.44
CA MET A 237 15.67 -1.34 -14.66
C MET A 237 15.61 0.05 -14.00
N VAL A 238 16.39 0.28 -12.94
CA VAL A 238 16.44 1.58 -12.23
C VAL A 238 17.44 2.55 -12.89
N LEU A 239 18.35 2.03 -13.72
CA LEU A 239 19.42 2.80 -14.37
C LEU A 239 19.15 3.13 -15.86
N ASN A 240 17.96 2.80 -16.41
CA ASN A 240 17.55 3.13 -17.77
C ASN A 240 16.35 4.09 -17.81
#